data_AF-A0A6B2XLD0-F1
#
_entry.id   AF-A0A6B2XLD0-F1
#
_cell.length_a   1.000
_cell.length_b   1.000
_cell.length_c   1.000
_cell.angle_alpha   90.00
_cell.angle_beta   90.00
_cell.angle_gamma   90.00
#
_symmetry.space_group_name_H-M   'P 1'
#
loop_
_entity.id
_entity.type
_entity.pdbx_description
1 polymer ?
#
loop_
_entity_poly.entity_id
_entity_poly.type
_entity_poly.pdbx_seq_one_letter_code
_entity_poly.pdbx_strand_id
1 'polypeptide(L)'
;ADRKLKIVGSVLGVGLLGVVGWIGWDYVAGQSVSAQVIKFQVVSDSEVKVQLEVRKDAGVTGVCTLSSQNEEHAEVGRADFTFAQKDTRVDEMLSLKTTGRATMIELVGCKAAGKGTTPTAG
;
A
#
# COMPACT_ATOMS: atom_id res chain seq x y z
N ALA A 1 47.62 19.54 0.46
CA ALA A 1 46.98 18.48 -0.36
C ALA A 1 45.45 18.48 -0.21
N ASP A 2 44.87 19.53 0.37
CA ASP A 2 43.59 19.46 1.08
C ASP A 2 42.40 19.93 0.23
N ARG A 3 42.67 20.76 -0.79
CA ARG A 3 41.63 21.31 -1.65
C ARG A 3 41.03 20.25 -2.58
N LYS A 4 41.85 19.29 -3.06
CA LYS A 4 41.36 18.19 -3.90
C LYS A 4 40.49 17.21 -3.11
N LEU A 5 40.90 16.84 -1.90
CA LEU A 5 40.10 15.96 -1.02
C LEU A 5 38.78 16.63 -0.60
N LYS A 6 38.78 17.94 -0.31
CA LYS A 6 37.55 18.70 -0.04
C LYS A 6 36.59 18.68 -1.24
N ILE A 7 37.09 18.90 -2.45
CA ILE A 7 36.26 18.88 -3.66
C ILE A 7 35.67 17.48 -3.90
N VAL A 8 36.49 16.43 -3.81
CA VAL A 8 36.02 15.05 -3.99
C VAL A 8 34.98 14.69 -2.93
N GLY A 9 35.21 15.05 -1.67
CA GLY A 9 34.24 14.85 -0.60
C GLY A 9 32.92 15.59 -0.84
N SER A 10 32.97 16.84 -1.31
CA SER A 10 31.77 17.61 -1.65
C SER A 10 31.00 17.00 -2.82
N VAL A 11 31.70 16.55 -3.88
CA VAL A 11 31.07 15.91 -5.03
C VAL A 11 30.39 14.59 -4.62
N LEU A 12 31.08 13.77 -3.82
CA LEU A 12 30.50 12.54 -3.28
C LEU A 12 29.32 12.82 -2.35
N GLY A 13 29.39 13.85 -1.52
CA GLY A 13 28.29 14.26 -0.64
C GLY A 13 27.05 14.72 -1.41
N VAL A 14 27.22 15.56 -2.42
CA VAL A 14 26.12 16.01 -3.29
C VAL A 14 25.56 14.84 -4.10
N GLY A 15 26.43 13.96 -4.61
CA GLY A 15 26.01 12.74 -5.32
C GLY A 15 25.17 11.83 -4.42
N LEU A 16 25.60 11.60 -3.18
CA LEU A 16 24.86 10.79 -2.21
C LEU A 16 23.49 11.41 -1.90
N LEU A 17 23.42 12.73 -1.66
CA LEU A 17 22.14 13.42 -1.42
C LEU A 17 21.22 13.34 -2.63
N GLY A 18 21.76 13.41 -3.86
CA GLY A 18 21.00 13.19 -5.08
C GLY A 18 20.38 11.79 -5.16
N VAL A 19 21.17 10.75 -4.84
CA VAL A 19 20.69 9.35 -4.82
C VAL A 19 19.63 9.15 -3.74
N VAL A 20 19.86 9.64 -2.52
CA VAL A 20 18.89 9.52 -1.41
C VAL A 20 17.60 10.27 -1.73
N GLY A 21 17.69 11.47 -2.29
CA GLY A 21 16.53 12.23 -2.74
C GLY A 21 15.74 11.50 -3.83
N TRP A 22 16.44 10.84 -4.76
CA TRP A 22 15.80 10.12 -5.84
C TRP A 22 15.07 8.86 -5.37
N ILE A 23 15.73 8.05 -4.54
CA ILE A 23 15.11 6.89 -3.88
C ILE A 23 13.90 7.34 -3.06
N GLY A 24 14.02 8.41 -2.27
CA GLY A 24 12.90 8.91 -1.45
C GLY A 24 11.69 9.32 -2.30
N TRP A 25 11.92 9.96 -3.45
CA TRP A 25 10.84 10.40 -4.34
C TRP A 25 10.10 9.23 -4.99
N ASP A 26 10.83 8.26 -5.55
CA ASP A 26 10.24 7.10 -6.24
C ASP A 26 9.37 6.25 -5.30
N TYR A 27 9.83 6.06 -4.06
CA TYR A 27 9.08 5.32 -3.04
C TYR A 27 7.77 6.00 -2.62
N VAL A 28 7.72 7.34 -2.57
CA VAL A 28 6.53 8.10 -2.14
C VAL A 28 5.56 8.34 -3.30
N ALA A 29 6.07 8.64 -4.49
CA ALA A 29 5.25 8.93 -5.67
C ALA A 29 4.62 7.67 -6.32
N GLY A 30 5.11 6.47 -5.99
CA GLY A 30 4.65 5.21 -6.58
C GLY A 30 3.22 4.78 -6.17
N GLN A 31 2.67 5.32 -5.09
CA GLN A 31 1.38 4.91 -4.52
C GLN A 31 0.21 5.70 -5.13
N SER A 32 -0.11 5.45 -6.41
CA SER A 32 -1.30 6.01 -7.08
C SER A 32 -2.63 5.48 -6.52
N VAL A 33 -2.56 4.52 -5.59
CA VAL A 33 -3.69 3.97 -4.85
C VAL A 33 -3.24 3.81 -3.39
N SER A 34 -3.96 4.45 -2.48
CA SER A 34 -3.78 4.35 -1.03
C SER A 34 -5.12 3.97 -0.41
N ALA A 35 -5.11 3.24 0.70
CA ALA A 35 -6.33 2.99 1.45
C ALA A 35 -6.06 3.05 2.96
N GLN A 36 -7.14 3.17 3.72
CA GLN A 36 -7.12 3.17 5.16
C GLN A 36 -8.33 2.42 5.71
N VAL A 37 -8.09 1.54 6.68
CA VAL A 37 -9.16 0.90 7.45
C VAL A 37 -9.67 1.91 8.46
N ILE A 38 -10.94 2.31 8.33
CA ILE A 38 -11.58 3.29 9.22
C ILE A 38 -12.15 2.59 10.46
N LYS A 39 -12.82 1.46 10.25
CA LYS A 39 -13.36 0.62 11.32
C LYS A 39 -13.49 -0.82 10.84
N PHE A 40 -13.51 -1.74 11.79
CA PHE A 40 -13.89 -3.13 11.54
C PHE A 40 -14.87 -3.58 12.61
N GLN A 41 -15.68 -4.58 12.26
CA GLN A 41 -16.68 -5.18 13.14
C GLN A 41 -16.65 -6.69 12.93
N VAL A 42 -16.31 -7.42 13.99
CA VAL A 42 -16.32 -8.89 13.98
C VAL A 42 -17.77 -9.32 14.10
N VAL A 43 -18.32 -9.94 13.06
CA VAL A 43 -19.71 -10.41 13.05
C VAL A 43 -19.82 -11.87 13.47
N SER A 44 -18.79 -12.67 13.19
CA SER A 44 -18.68 -14.07 13.62
C SER A 44 -17.22 -14.53 13.62
N ASP A 45 -16.99 -15.78 14.01
CA ASP A 45 -15.67 -16.42 13.90
C ASP A 45 -15.26 -16.68 12.44
N SER A 46 -16.18 -16.54 11.48
CA SER A 46 -15.94 -16.80 10.05
C SER A 46 -16.15 -15.58 9.15
N GLU A 47 -16.45 -14.41 9.74
CA GLU A 47 -16.69 -13.20 8.98
C GLU A 47 -16.43 -11.94 9.81
N VAL A 48 -15.77 -10.97 9.16
CA VAL A 48 -15.53 -9.63 9.69
C VAL A 48 -15.91 -8.59 8.62
N LYS A 49 -16.61 -7.54 9.05
CA LYS A 49 -16.93 -6.40 8.20
C LYS A 49 -15.89 -5.32 8.38
N VAL A 50 -15.37 -4.79 7.28
CA VAL A 50 -14.32 -3.76 7.28
C VAL A 50 -14.81 -2.56 6.48
N GLN A 51 -14.79 -1.39 7.10
CA GLN A 51 -15.01 -0.14 6.37
C GLN A 51 -13.65 0.37 5.88
N LEU A 52 -13.48 0.39 4.57
CA LEU A 52 -12.24 0.80 3.91
C LEU A 52 -12.48 2.09 3.15
N GLU A 53 -11.66 3.10 3.45
CA GLU A 53 -11.57 4.31 2.62
C GLU A 53 -10.40 4.15 1.64
N VAL A 54 -10.69 4.18 0.34
CA VAL A 54 -9.70 4.09 -0.73
C VAL A 54 -9.57 5.46 -1.41
N ARG A 55 -8.33 5.90 -1.58
CA ARG A 55 -7.94 7.09 -2.32
C ARG A 55 -7.13 6.68 -3.54
N LYS A 56 -7.55 7.14 -4.71
CA LYS A 56 -6.94 6.77 -5.99
C LYS A 56 -7.13 7.89 -7.00
N ASP A 57 -6.35 7.88 -8.06
CA ASP A 57 -6.57 8.80 -9.17
C ASP A 57 -7.88 8.47 -9.91
N ALA A 58 -8.49 9.49 -10.51
CA ALA A 58 -9.74 9.35 -11.23
C ALA A 58 -9.59 8.35 -12.39
N GLY A 59 -10.48 7.36 -12.46
CA GLY A 59 -10.44 6.32 -13.49
C GLY A 59 -9.35 5.24 -13.34
N VAL A 60 -8.50 5.29 -12.31
CA VAL A 60 -7.57 4.19 -11.99
C VAL A 60 -8.33 3.09 -11.22
N THR A 61 -8.23 1.84 -11.66
CA THR A 61 -8.72 0.69 -10.89
C THR A 61 -7.70 0.31 -9.83
N GLY A 62 -8.10 0.35 -8.56
CA GLY A 62 -7.27 -0.07 -7.43
C GLY A 62 -7.61 -1.48 -6.95
N VAL A 63 -6.62 -2.24 -6.52
CA VAL A 63 -6.79 -3.52 -5.82
C VAL A 63 -6.09 -3.41 -4.48
N CYS A 64 -6.83 -3.61 -3.40
CA CYS A 64 -6.30 -3.59 -2.04
C CYS A 64 -6.45 -4.96 -1.38
N THR A 65 -5.37 -5.42 -0.75
CA THR A 65 -5.31 -6.69 -0.03
C THR A 65 -5.47 -6.43 1.46
N LEU A 66 -6.46 -7.09 2.07
CA LEU A 66 -6.67 -7.08 3.51
C LEU A 66 -6.26 -8.42 4.11
N SER A 67 -5.65 -8.40 5.29
CA SER A 67 -5.40 -9.57 6.14
C SER A 67 -6.11 -9.38 7.47
N SER A 68 -6.73 -10.44 7.97
CA SER A 68 -7.28 -10.52 9.31
C SER A 68 -6.45 -11.47 10.15
N GLN A 69 -6.15 -11.06 11.37
CA GLN A 69 -5.34 -11.84 12.32
C GLN A 69 -6.14 -12.12 13.60
N ASN A 70 -5.82 -13.23 14.27
CA ASN A 70 -6.35 -13.57 15.58
C ASN A 70 -5.51 -12.96 16.72
N GLU A 71 -5.85 -13.29 17.98
CA GLU A 71 -5.14 -12.81 19.18
C GLU A 71 -3.65 -13.20 19.23
N GLU A 72 -3.27 -14.26 18.53
CA GLU A 72 -1.89 -14.76 18.42
C GLU A 72 -1.15 -14.17 17.21
N HIS A 73 -1.76 -13.19 16.51
CA HIS A 73 -1.26 -12.63 15.25
C HIS A 73 -1.18 -13.62 14.09
N ALA A 74 -1.86 -14.77 14.19
CA ALA A 74 -1.97 -15.71 13.09
C ALA A 74 -3.02 -15.23 12.07
N GLU A 75 -2.67 -15.28 10.79
CA GLU A 75 -3.60 -14.93 9.71
C GLU A 75 -4.77 -15.91 9.65
N VAL A 76 -5.97 -15.38 9.86
CA VAL A 76 -7.24 -16.12 9.81
C VAL A 76 -8.06 -15.75 8.59
N GLY A 77 -7.57 -14.87 7.71
CA GLY A 77 -8.31 -14.50 6.52
C GLY A 77 -7.54 -13.50 5.69
N ARG A 78 -7.65 -13.61 4.37
CA ARG A 78 -7.05 -12.69 3.41
C ARG A 78 -7.92 -12.60 2.17
N ALA A 79 -8.14 -11.39 1.68
CA ALA A 79 -8.84 -11.19 0.42
C ALA A 79 -8.38 -9.91 -0.29
N ASP A 80 -8.52 -9.94 -1.62
CA ASP A 80 -8.29 -8.81 -2.49
C ASP A 80 -9.63 -8.17 -2.87
N PHE A 81 -9.71 -6.85 -2.70
CA PHE A 81 -10.89 -6.05 -3.04
C PHE A 81 -10.55 -5.11 -4.19
N THR A 82 -11.38 -5.11 -5.23
CA THR A 82 -11.18 -4.33 -6.46
C THR A 82 -12.12 -3.13 -6.50
N PHE A 83 -11.55 -1.95 -6.73
CA PHE A 83 -12.24 -0.67 -6.79
C PHE A 83 -12.10 -0.08 -8.20
N ALA A 84 -13.04 -0.43 -9.08
CA ALA A 84 -13.05 -0.01 -10.50
C ALA A 84 -13.83 1.29 -10.77
N GLN A 85 -14.51 1.82 -9.75
CA GLN A 85 -15.24 3.10 -9.85
C GLN A 85 -14.32 4.26 -10.24
N LYS A 86 -14.89 5.32 -10.83
CA LYS A 86 -14.10 6.44 -11.35
C LYS A 86 -13.72 7.46 -10.28
N ASP A 87 -14.36 7.41 -9.12
CA ASP A 87 -14.15 8.34 -8.02
C ASP A 87 -12.73 8.30 -7.48
N THR A 88 -12.30 9.45 -6.95
CA THR A 88 -10.98 9.61 -6.33
C THR A 88 -10.97 9.19 -4.86
N ARG A 89 -12.15 9.13 -4.24
CA ARG A 89 -12.39 8.65 -2.88
C ARG A 89 -13.56 7.70 -2.88
N VAL A 90 -13.36 6.53 -2.28
CA VAL A 90 -14.35 5.48 -2.14
C VAL A 90 -14.39 5.10 -0.67
N ASP A 91 -15.59 5.02 -0.09
CA ASP A 91 -15.80 4.45 1.24
C ASP A 91 -16.79 3.30 1.09
N GLU A 92 -16.32 2.07 1.34
CA GLU A 92 -17.12 0.86 1.22
C GLU A 92 -17.00 -0.05 2.43
N MET A 93 -18.11 -0.70 2.77
CA MET A 93 -18.15 -1.75 3.78
C MET A 93 -17.98 -3.11 3.10
N LEU A 94 -16.83 -3.72 3.33
CA LEU A 94 -16.41 -4.99 2.75
C LEU A 94 -16.65 -6.12 3.76
N SER A 95 -16.99 -7.30 3.25
CA SER A 95 -17.05 -8.53 4.04
C SER A 95 -15.82 -9.37 3.74
N LEU A 96 -15.03 -9.65 4.77
CA LEU A 96 -13.86 -10.53 4.71
C LEU A 96 -14.21 -11.84 5.41
N LYS A 97 -14.09 -12.95 4.68
CA LYS A 97 -14.27 -14.29 5.24
C LYS A 97 -13.03 -14.70 6.02
N THR A 98 -13.28 -15.31 7.18
CA THR A 98 -12.22 -15.77 8.09
C THR A 98 -12.39 -17.26 8.41
N THR A 99 -11.29 -17.91 8.76
CA THR A 99 -11.22 -19.30 9.23
C THR A 99 -11.27 -19.41 10.75
N GLY A 100 -11.09 -18.27 11.45
CA GLY A 100 -11.20 -18.13 12.90
C GLY A 100 -11.50 -16.68 13.28
N ARG A 101 -11.78 -16.44 14.56
CA ARG A 101 -12.15 -15.11 15.07
C ARG A 101 -11.03 -14.10 14.82
N ALA A 102 -11.33 -13.09 14.01
CA ALA A 102 -10.43 -11.96 13.80
C ALA A 102 -10.47 -11.00 14.99
N THR A 103 -9.32 -10.49 15.39
CA THR A 103 -9.17 -9.44 16.41
C THR A 103 -8.42 -8.22 15.87
N MET A 104 -7.69 -8.39 14.76
CA MET A 104 -7.00 -7.33 14.06
C MET A 104 -7.25 -7.41 12.55
N ILE A 105 -7.33 -6.25 11.90
CA ILE A 105 -7.39 -6.12 10.44
C ILE A 105 -6.21 -5.26 9.99
N GLU A 106 -5.47 -5.77 9.03
CA GLU A 106 -4.32 -5.12 8.43
C GLU A 106 -4.56 -4.86 6.94
N LEU A 107 -4.23 -3.66 6.49
CA LEU A 107 -4.10 -3.36 5.08
C LEU A 107 -2.70 -3.77 4.61
N VAL A 108 -2.61 -4.91 3.93
CA VAL A 108 -1.33 -5.45 3.42
C VAL A 108 -0.76 -4.54 2.34
N GLY A 109 -1.63 -3.98 1.50
CA GLY A 109 -1.23 -2.99 0.50
C GLY A 109 -2.29 -2.74 -0.55
N CYS A 110 -2.07 -1.70 -1.34
CA CYS A 110 -2.89 -1.36 -2.50
C CYS A 110 -2.01 -1.17 -3.74
N LYS A 111 -2.53 -1.58 -4.89
CA LYS A 111 -1.89 -1.43 -6.20
C LYS A 111 -2.90 -1.04 -7.27
N ALA A 112 -2.45 -0.31 -8.29
CA ALA A 112 -3.25 -0.13 -9.50
C ALA A 112 -3.30 -1.44 -10.29
N ALA A 113 -4.47 -1.79 -10.84
CA ALA A 113 -4.70 -3.05 -11.58
C ALA A 113 -3.85 -3.21 -12.87
N GLY A 114 -3.04 -2.20 -13.23
CA GLY A 114 -2.14 -2.21 -14.40
C GLY A 114 -0.63 -2.22 -14.08
N LYS A 115 -0.19 -2.06 -12.83
CA LYS A 115 1.24 -2.10 -12.46
C LYS A 115 1.77 -3.53 -12.25
N GLY A 116 1.19 -4.52 -12.94
CA GLY A 116 1.64 -5.92 -12.97
C GLY A 116 2.28 -6.36 -14.28
N THR A 117 2.24 -5.53 -15.32
CA THR A 117 2.81 -5.83 -16.65
C THR A 117 3.47 -4.58 -17.21
N THR A 118 4.70 -4.30 -16.78
CA THR A 118 5.59 -3.45 -17.57
C THR A 118 6.22 -4.34 -18.65
N PRO A 119 5.93 -4.14 -19.95
CA PRO A 119 6.79 -4.68 -21.00
C PRO A 119 8.12 -3.92 -20.92
N THR A 120 9.21 -4.62 -20.64
CA THR A 120 10.57 -4.09 -20.83
C THR A 120 10.70 -3.66 -22.29
N ALA A 121 10.77 -2.36 -22.55
CA ALA A 121 11.11 -1.83 -23.86
C ALA A 121 12.59 -2.15 -24.14
N GLY A 122 12.85 -2.81 -25.27
CA GLY A 122 14.18 -3.04 -25.83
C GLY A 122 14.70 -1.87 -26.64
#